data_AF-A0A0C2ZEA0-F1
#
_entry.id   AF-A0A0C2ZEA0-F1
#
_cell.length_a   1.000
_cell.length_b   1.000
_cell.length_c   1.000
_cell.angle_alpha   90.00
_cell.angle_beta   90.00
_cell.angle_gamma   90.00
#
_symmetry.space_group_name_H-M   'P 1'
#
loop_
_entity.id
_entity.type
_entity.pdbx_description
1 polymer ?
#
loop_
_entity_poly.entity_id
_entity_poly.type
_entity_poly.pdbx_seq_one_letter_code
_entity_poly.pdbx_strand_id
1 'polypeptide(L)'
;IATYMDNDIAGIPQALQKSRRPVKVIRARLKGKEGGLRGNLIERRVDFSVCMVITGNPNLELDEVGIPRSIVMNLTYPERCMCP
;
A
#
# COMPACT_ATOMS: atom_id res chain seq x y z
N ILE A 1 -32.59 1.86 -1.25
CA ILE A 1 -31.72 1.61 -0.06
C ILE A 1 -30.83 0.38 -0.31
N ALA A 2 -31.39 -0.77 -0.70
CA ALA A 2 -30.61 -1.99 -0.95
C ALA A 2 -29.42 -1.80 -1.92
N THR A 3 -29.65 -1.19 -3.09
CA THR A 3 -28.63 -0.91 -4.12
C THR A 3 -27.56 0.12 -3.72
N TYR A 4 -27.69 0.80 -2.58
CA TYR A 4 -26.66 1.70 -2.04
C TYR A 4 -25.68 0.95 -1.11
N MET A 5 -26.15 -0.12 -0.47
CA MET A 5 -25.32 -0.99 0.37
C MET A 5 -24.61 -2.05 -0.46
N ASP A 6 -25.35 -2.65 -1.39
CA ASP A 6 -24.87 -3.71 -2.27
C ASP A 6 -25.50 -3.59 -3.66
N ASN A 7 -24.66 -3.44 -4.68
CA ASN A 7 -25.07 -3.22 -6.07
C ASN A 7 -24.89 -4.48 -6.93
N ASP A 8 -24.44 -5.59 -6.33
CA ASP A 8 -24.26 -6.89 -6.99
C ASP A 8 -25.31 -7.91 -6.51
N ILE A 9 -26.47 -7.43 -6.07
CA ILE A 9 -27.58 -8.29 -5.63
C ILE A 9 -28.21 -8.96 -6.86
N ALA A 10 -28.21 -10.30 -6.89
CA ALA A 10 -28.83 -11.08 -7.95
C ALA A 10 -30.34 -10.80 -8.03
N GLY A 11 -30.85 -10.56 -9.25
CA GLY A 11 -32.28 -10.31 -9.50
C GLY A 11 -32.72 -8.85 -9.39
N ILE A 12 -31.84 -7.91 -9.01
CA ILE A 12 -32.12 -6.47 -8.99
C ILE A 12 -31.24 -5.78 -10.04
N PRO A 13 -31.78 -4.88 -10.88
CA PRO A 13 -30.97 -4.14 -11.84
C PRO A 13 -29.93 -3.27 -11.12
N GLN A 14 -28.69 -3.30 -11.60
CA GLN A 14 -27.61 -2.53 -11.01
C GLN A 14 -27.87 -1.03 -11.15
N ALA A 15 -27.66 -0.29 -10.07
CA ALA A 15 -27.68 1.15 -10.10
C ALA A 15 -26.47 1.68 -10.87
N LEU A 16 -26.74 2.48 -11.90
CA LEU A 16 -25.74 3.11 -12.76
C LEU A 16 -25.57 4.58 -12.39
N GLN A 17 -24.32 5.07 -12.45
CA GLN A 17 -24.03 6.50 -12.41
C GLN A 17 -24.52 7.18 -13.70
N LYS A 18 -24.56 8.52 -13.69
CA LYS A 18 -24.83 9.33 -14.89
C LYS A 18 -23.91 9.00 -16.07
N SER A 19 -22.70 8.51 -15.78
CA SER A 19 -21.70 8.04 -16.75
C SER A 19 -21.90 6.59 -17.23
N ARG A 20 -23.03 5.95 -16.92
CA ARG A 20 -23.34 4.53 -17.19
C ARG A 20 -22.38 3.51 -16.57
N ARG A 21 -21.54 3.92 -15.61
CA ARG A 21 -20.72 3.00 -14.82
C ARG A 21 -21.51 2.53 -13.59
N PRO A 22 -21.36 1.26 -13.15
CA PRO A 22 -22.01 0.79 -11.94
C PRO A 22 -21.53 1.60 -10.72
N VAL A 23 -22.47 1.98 -9.84
CA VAL A 23 -22.16 2.75 -8.64
C VAL A 23 -21.29 1.90 -7.70
N LYS A 24 -20.10 2.40 -7.35
CA LYS A 24 -19.23 1.79 -6.31
C LYS A 24 -19.81 2.03 -4.91
N VAL A 25 -20.59 1.06 -4.43
CA VAL A 25 -21.20 1.00 -3.10
C VAL A 25 -20.23 0.61 -2.00
N ILE A 26 -20.67 0.71 -0.74
CA ILE A 26 -19.83 0.43 0.44
C ILE A 26 -19.23 -0.99 0.38
N ARG A 27 -20.04 -2.01 0.08
CA ARG A 27 -19.56 -3.40 -0.04
C ARG A 27 -18.48 -3.53 -1.12
N ALA A 28 -18.68 -2.90 -2.27
CA ALA A 28 -17.74 -2.93 -3.39
C ALA A 28 -16.44 -2.16 -3.12
N ARG A 29 -16.46 -1.17 -2.23
CA ARG A 29 -15.26 -0.44 -1.80
C ARG A 29 -14.43 -1.20 -0.77
N LEU A 30 -15.07 -2.04 0.05
CA LEU A 30 -14.39 -2.83 1.07
C LEU A 30 -13.92 -4.18 0.53
N LYS A 31 -14.70 -4.81 -0.34
CA LYS A 31 -14.39 -6.11 -0.95
C LYS A 31 -13.42 -5.97 -2.12
N GLY A 32 -12.63 -7.02 -2.37
CA GLY A 32 -11.76 -7.13 -3.54
C GLY A 32 -10.29 -6.87 -3.24
N LYS A 33 -9.44 -7.09 -4.25
CA LYS A 33 -7.99 -6.93 -4.15
C LYS A 33 -7.59 -5.46 -3.96
N GLU A 34 -8.24 -4.56 -4.68
CA GLU A 34 -8.08 -3.10 -4.55
C GLU A 34 -9.08 -2.47 -3.57
N GLY A 35 -9.81 -3.30 -2.81
CA GLY A 35 -10.75 -2.82 -1.79
C GLY A 35 -9.99 -2.30 -0.57
N GLY A 36 -10.62 -1.40 0.19
CA GLY A 36 -9.98 -0.75 1.34
C GLY A 36 -9.46 -1.71 2.40
N LEU A 37 -10.06 -2.90 2.55
CA LEU A 37 -9.56 -3.89 3.51
C LEU A 37 -8.18 -4.43 3.11
N ARG A 38 -8.01 -4.85 1.84
CA ARG A 38 -6.70 -5.34 1.38
C ARG A 38 -5.74 -4.20 1.08
N GLY A 39 -6.15 -3.20 0.30
CA GLY A 39 -5.27 -2.13 -0.16
C GLY A 39 -4.86 -1.10 0.90
N ASN A 40 -5.62 -0.95 2.00
CA ASN A 40 -5.31 0.07 3.01
C ASN A 40 -4.95 -0.55 4.37
N LEU A 41 -5.65 -1.61 4.80
CA LEU A 41 -5.43 -2.20 6.13
C LEU A 41 -4.38 -3.32 6.10
N ILE A 42 -4.38 -4.18 5.07
CA ILE A 42 -3.46 -5.33 5.00
C ILE A 42 -2.17 -4.96 4.27
N GLU A 43 -2.25 -4.36 3.09
CA GLU A 43 -1.13 -4.03 2.21
C GLU A 43 -0.92 -2.52 2.15
N ARG A 44 -0.54 -1.93 3.28
CA ARG A 44 -0.27 -0.49 3.36
C ARG A 44 1.12 -0.16 2.84
N ARG A 45 1.25 0.96 2.13
CA ARG A 45 2.55 1.53 1.77
C ARG A 45 3.26 2.05 3.01
N VAL A 46 4.53 1.73 3.12
CA VAL A 46 5.41 2.09 4.24
C VAL A 46 6.38 3.19 3.82
N ASP A 47 6.56 4.16 4.72
CA ASP A 47 7.59 5.18 4.62
C ASP A 47 8.95 4.61 5.05
N PHE A 48 10.05 5.30 4.72
CA PHE A 48 11.43 4.89 5.04
C PHE A 48 11.84 3.51 4.46
N SER A 49 11.44 3.22 3.22
CA SER A 49 11.85 2.02 2.50
C SER A 49 12.51 2.36 1.16
N VAL A 50 13.36 1.48 0.65
CA VAL A 50 14.03 1.65 -0.65
C VAL A 50 14.22 0.30 -1.35
N CYS A 51 14.10 0.30 -2.68
CA CYS A 51 14.38 -0.85 -3.52
C CYS A 51 15.53 -0.49 -4.48
N MET A 52 16.58 -1.32 -4.50
CA MET A 52 17.75 -1.09 -5.36
C MET A 52 18.15 -2.37 -6.10
N VAL A 53 18.94 -2.21 -7.17
CA VAL A 53 19.55 -3.34 -7.87
C VAL A 53 20.71 -3.89 -7.04
N ILE A 54 20.80 -5.20 -6.93
CA ILE A 54 21.85 -5.89 -6.18
C ILE A 54 23.07 -6.16 -7.06
N THR A 55 24.25 -5.90 -6.52
CA THR A 55 25.55 -6.24 -7.13
C THR A 55 26.37 -7.00 -6.08
N GLY A 56 26.95 -8.13 -6.46
CA GLY A 56 27.78 -8.94 -5.56
C GLY A 56 29.12 -8.26 -5.24
N ASN A 57 29.56 -8.33 -3.98
CA ASN A 57 30.87 -7.87 -3.54
C ASN A 57 31.48 -8.91 -2.58
N PRO A 58 32.61 -9.55 -2.94
CA PRO A 58 33.22 -10.61 -2.14
C PRO A 58 33.96 -10.10 -0.89
N ASN A 59 34.13 -8.78 -0.73
CA ASN A 59 34.83 -8.20 0.42
C ASN A 59 33.91 -7.84 1.60
N LEU A 60 32.59 -8.05 1.47
CA LEU A 60 31.62 -7.81 2.53
C LEU A 60 31.44 -9.06 3.38
N GLU A 61 31.21 -8.89 4.67
CA GLU A 61 30.84 -9.98 5.58
C GLU A 61 29.38 -10.43 5.35
N LEU A 62 28.99 -11.56 5.96
CA LEU A 62 27.68 -12.19 5.71
C LEU A 62 26.50 -11.32 6.19
N ASP A 63 26.72 -10.48 7.19
CA ASP A 63 25.75 -9.57 7.80
C ASP A 63 25.87 -8.12 7.29
N GLU A 64 26.76 -7.85 6.33
CA GLU A 64 26.96 -6.53 5.75
C GLU A 64 26.22 -6.33 4.41
N VAL A 65 25.71 -5.11 4.19
CA VAL A 65 25.10 -4.68 2.93
C VAL A 65 25.68 -3.34 2.50
N GLY A 66 26.15 -3.27 1.25
CA GLY A 66 26.61 -2.02 0.65
C GLY A 66 25.44 -1.12 0.26
N ILE A 67 25.32 0.05 0.89
CA ILE A 67 24.30 1.07 0.56
C ILE A 67 24.96 2.29 -0.08
N PRO A 68 24.48 2.78 -1.25
CA PRO A 68 25.05 3.98 -1.88
C PRO A 68 24.73 5.24 -1.08
N ARG A 69 25.67 6.20 -1.11
CA ARG A 69 25.56 7.47 -0.35
C ARG A 69 24.30 8.28 -0.66
N SER A 70 23.82 8.24 -1.89
CA SER A 70 22.60 8.93 -2.31
C SER A 70 21.35 8.46 -1.56
N ILE A 71 21.29 7.18 -1.18
CA ILE A 71 20.17 6.63 -0.40
C ILE A 71 20.33 7.00 1.08
N VAL A 72 21.55 6.87 1.62
CA VAL A 72 21.84 7.18 3.03
C VAL A 72 21.55 8.65 3.36
N MET A 73 21.79 9.57 2.42
CA MET A 73 21.47 10.99 2.62
C MET A 73 19.97 11.29 2.74
N ASN A 74 19.11 10.41 2.22
CA ASN A 74 17.66 10.61 2.22
C ASN A 74 16.95 9.87 3.37
N LEU A 75 17.54 8.78 3.86
CA LEU A 75 16.99 7.99 4.97
C LEU A 75 17.51 8.51 6.30
N THR A 76 16.60 8.73 7.25
CA THR A 76 16.93 9.23 8.59
C THR A 76 16.43 8.28 9.67
N TYR A 77 17.11 8.28 10.82
CA TYR A 77 16.71 7.51 11.99
C TYR A 77 16.61 8.45 13.20
N PRO A 78 15.47 8.46 13.93
CA PRO A 78 15.32 9.33 15.10
C PRO A 78 16.09 8.76 16.29
N GLU A 79 17.18 9.42 16.66
CA GLU A 79 17.90 9.11 17.90
C GLU A 79 17.33 9.91 19.08
N ARG A 80 17.21 9.24 20.23
CA ARG A 80 16.80 9.92 21.46
C ARG A 80 17.97 10.73 22.00
N CYS A 81 17.76 12.01 22.28
CA CYS A 81 18.74 12.82 22.97
C CYS A 81 18.98 12.23 24.37
N MET A 82 20.20 11.74 24.63
CA MET A 82 20.65 11.56 26.00
C MET A 82 21.00 12.96 26.54
N CYS A 83 20.14 13.52 27.37
CA CYS A 83 20.55 14.60 28.25
C CYS A 83 21.49 14.01 29.31
N PRO A 84 22.71 14.51 29.48
CA PRO A 84 23.60 14.09 30.57
C PRO A 84 23.03 14.46 31.94
#